data_AF-A0A2L0VW91-F1
#
_entry.id   AF-A0A2L0VW91-F1
#
_cell.length_a   1.000
_cell.length_b   1.000
_cell.length_c   1.000
_cell.angle_alpha   90.00
_cell.angle_beta   90.00
_cell.angle_gamma   90.00
#
_symmetry.space_group_name_H-M   'P 1'
#
loop_
_entity.id
_entity.type
_entity.pdbx_description
1 polymer ?
#
loop_
_entity_poly.entity_id
_entity_poly.type
_entity_poly.pdbx_seq_one_letter_code
_entity_poly.pdbx_strand_id
1 'polypeptide(L)' 'MAANYNRPKPIDPIWYRQGCYLRIQCACGRRVVAPLGDFARSRRISFDTRIYELIARLRCSQCRRKPYADVSRNRSGN' A
#
# COMPACT_ATOMS: atom_id res chain seq x y z
N MET A 1 2.48 -27.53 -2.40
CA MET A 1 2.02 -26.25 -2.97
C MET A 1 3.10 -25.19 -2.80
N ALA A 2 3.64 -24.63 -3.88
CA ALA A 2 4.60 -23.52 -3.79
C ALA A 2 3.86 -22.27 -3.29
N ALA A 3 4.15 -21.84 -2.07
CA ALA A 3 3.65 -20.57 -1.56
C ALA A 3 4.22 -19.44 -2.45
N ASN A 4 3.37 -18.72 -3.15
CA ASN A 4 3.78 -17.61 -4.00
C ASN A 4 4.22 -16.42 -3.13
N TYR A 5 5.51 -16.40 -2.76
CA TYR A 5 6.13 -15.34 -1.94
C TYR A 5 6.31 -14.00 -2.69
N ASN A 6 5.90 -13.90 -3.97
CA ASN A 6 6.07 -12.68 -4.76
C ASN A 6 5.07 -11.58 -4.44
N ARG A 7 3.95 -11.90 -3.78
CA ARG A 7 3.04 -10.88 -3.23
C ARG A 7 3.36 -10.68 -1.75
N PRO A 8 3.68 -9.44 -1.32
CA PRO A 8 3.82 -9.14 0.10
C PRO A 8 2.53 -9.57 0.80
N LYS A 9 2.67 -10.32 1.90
CA LYS A 9 1.49 -10.82 2.60
C LYS A 9 0.83 -9.62 3.26
N PRO A 10 -0.51 -9.51 3.27
CA PRO A 10 -1.20 -8.38 3.89
C PRO A 10 -0.90 -8.23 5.39
N ILE A 11 -0.50 -9.33 6.03
CA ILE A 11 -0.08 -9.40 7.44
C ILE A 11 1.31 -8.84 7.69
N ASP A 12 2.12 -8.65 6.65
CA ASP A 12 3.49 -8.14 6.80
C ASP A 12 3.41 -6.69 7.34
N PRO A 13 4.21 -6.35 8.36
CA PRO A 13 4.30 -4.99 8.86
C PRO A 13 5.02 -4.09 7.84
N ILE A 14 4.71 -2.79 7.89
CA ILE A 14 5.29 -1.80 6.97
C ILE A 14 6.82 -1.80 7.04
N TRP A 15 7.43 -1.94 8.22
CA TRP A 15 8.90 -1.96 8.38
C TRP A 15 9.57 -3.04 7.53
N TYR A 16 8.95 -4.21 7.41
CA TYR A 16 9.49 -5.34 6.66
C TYR A 16 9.39 -5.14 5.14
N ARG A 17 8.50 -4.26 4.68
CA ARG A 17 8.20 -4.00 3.27
C ARG A 17 8.43 -2.55 2.86
N GLN A 18 9.27 -1.79 3.58
CA GLN A 18 9.51 -0.37 3.32
C GLN A 18 9.96 -0.06 1.88
N GLY A 19 10.75 -0.96 1.27
CA GLY A 19 11.22 -0.86 -0.11
C GLY A 19 10.19 -1.22 -1.18
N CYS A 20 8.99 -1.66 -0.80
CA CYS A 20 7.89 -1.91 -1.75
C CYS A 20 7.17 -0.61 -2.11
N TYR A 21 6.40 -0.66 -3.19
CA TYR A 21 5.57 0.44 -3.67
C TYR A 21 4.11 0.18 -3.34
N LEU A 22 3.48 1.17 -2.70
CA LEU A 22 2.04 1.25 -2.51
C LEU A 22 1.39 1.89 -3.73
N ARG A 23 0.49 1.16 -4.37
CA ARG A 23 -0.31 1.60 -5.52
C ARG A 23 -1.72 1.82 -5.03
N ILE A 24 -2.27 3.00 -5.29
CA ILE A 24 -3.62 3.40 -4.87
C ILE A 24 -4.38 3.89 -6.09
N GLN A 25 -5.62 3.43 -6.27
CA GLN A 25 -6.51 3.83 -7.35
C GLN A 25 -7.92 4.09 -6.79
N CYS A 26 -8.43 5.33 -6.81
CA CYS A 26 -9.87 5.59 -6.61
C CYS A 26 -10.59 5.49 -7.95
N ALA A 27 -11.84 5.01 -7.91
CA ALA A 27 -12.78 5.07 -9.03
C ALA A 27 -13.05 6.50 -9.56
N CYS A 28 -12.67 7.55 -8.81
CA CYS A 28 -12.76 8.95 -9.27
C CYS A 28 -11.65 9.36 -10.24
N GLY A 29 -10.79 8.42 -10.67
CA GLY A 29 -9.68 8.69 -11.59
C GLY A 29 -8.35 9.01 -10.91
N ARG A 30 -8.31 9.18 -9.58
CA ARG A 30 -7.07 9.49 -8.86
C ARG A 30 -6.22 8.23 -8.67
N ARG A 31 -4.97 8.28 -9.15
CA ARG A 31 -3.97 7.23 -8.98
C ARG A 31 -2.75 7.78 -8.25
N VAL A 32 -2.25 7.05 -7.27
CA VAL A 32 -1.04 7.38 -6.51
C VAL A 32 -0.14 6.15 -6.47
N VAL A 33 1.14 6.34 -6.77
CA VAL A 33 2.17 5.30 -6.61
C VAL A 33 3.28 5.91 -5.78
N ALA A 34 3.50 5.38 -4.57
CA ALA A 34 4.48 5.90 -3.63
C ALA A 34 5.25 4.76 -2.96
N PRO A 35 6.51 4.95 -2.57
CA PRO A 35 7.22 4.01 -1.70
C PRO A 35 6.44 3.83 -0.40
N LEU A 36 6.24 2.59 0.04
CA LEU A 36 5.45 2.26 1.23
C LEU A 36 6.03 2.93 2.48
N GLY A 37 7.36 2.89 2.63
CA GLY A 37 8.05 3.52 3.75
C GLY A 37 7.88 5.04 3.78
N ASP A 38 8.05 5.71 2.64
CA ASP A 38 7.91 7.18 2.56
C ASP A 38 6.45 7.62 2.73
N PHE A 39 5.50 6.84 2.18
CA PHE A 39 4.07 7.06 2.38
C PHE A 39 3.66 6.93 3.85
N ALA A 40 4.15 5.89 4.53
CA ALA A 40 3.91 5.70 5.96
C ALA A 40 4.50 6.86 6.77
N ARG A 41 5.74 7.26 6.47
CA ARG A 41 6.41 8.40 7.12
C ARG A 41 5.66 9.71 6.92
N SER A 42 5.28 10.02 5.69
CA SER A 42 4.55 11.25 5.32
C SER A 42 3.20 11.35 6.05
N ARG A 43 2.54 10.22 6.30
CA ARG A 43 1.25 10.16 7.00
C ARG A 43 1.36 9.86 8.49
N ARG A 44 2.58 9.86 9.06
CA ARG A 44 2.85 9.52 10.47
C ARG A 44 2.24 8.18 10.90
N ILE A 45 2.31 7.19 10.01
CA ILE A 45 1.83 5.84 10.27
C ILE A 45 2.96 5.05 10.89
N SER A 46 2.67 4.34 11.98
CA SER A 46 3.67 3.50 12.64
C SER A 46 4.15 2.41 11.68
N PHE A 47 5.46 2.19 11.62
CA PHE A 47 6.04 1.15 10.78
C PHE A 47 5.68 -0.28 11.25
N ASP A 48 5.20 -0.42 12.48
CA ASP A 48 4.66 -1.69 12.99
C ASP A 48 3.24 -2.00 12.47
N THR A 49 2.54 -0.98 11.94
CA THR A 49 1.21 -1.17 11.35
C THR A 49 1.26 -2.17 10.20
N ARG A 50 0.30 -3.10 10.16
CA ARG A 50 0.21 -4.08 9.09
C ARG A 50 -0.30 -3.46 7.80
N ILE A 51 0.17 -3.94 6.66
CA ILE A 51 -0.22 -3.43 5.34
C ILE A 51 -1.75 -3.45 5.15
N TYR A 52 -2.44 -4.50 5.61
CA TYR A 52 -3.91 -4.54 5.50
C TYR A 52 -4.61 -3.44 6.30
N GLU A 53 -4.09 -3.07 7.48
CA GLU A 53 -4.66 -2.01 8.32
C GLU A 53 -4.49 -0.65 7.66
N LEU A 54 -3.31 -0.41 7.08
CA LEU A 54 -3.04 0.75 6.26
C LEU A 54 -4.06 0.87 5.13
N ILE A 55 -4.21 -0.19 4.33
CA ILE A 55 -5.13 -0.23 3.18
C ILE A 55 -6.58 -0.04 3.62
N ALA A 56 -6.99 -0.65 4.74
CA ALA A 56 -8.35 -0.52 5.26
C ALA A 56 -8.71 0.92 5.66
N ARG A 57 -7.73 1.70 6.14
CA ARG A 57 -7.89 3.10 6.54
C ARG A 57 -7.81 4.09 5.37
N LEU A 58 -7.40 3.66 4.18
CA LEU A 58 -7.27 4.55 3.03
C LEU A 58 -8.61 5.15 2.62
N ARG A 59 -8.62 6.47 2.47
CA ARG A 59 -9.71 7.25 1.90
C ARG A 59 -9.12 8.17 0.84
N CYS A 60 -9.80 8.30 -0.28
CA CYS A 60 -9.40 9.25 -1.29
C CYS A 60 -9.73 10.68 -0.85
N SER A 61 -8.78 11.60 -1.00
CA SER A 61 -8.94 13.00 -0.61
C SER A 61 -10.02 13.74 -1.40
N GLN A 62 -10.33 13.29 -2.63
CA GLN A 62 -11.33 13.91 -3.50
C GLN A 62 -12.70 13.24 -3.36
N CYS A 63 -12.76 11.92 -3.57
CA CYS A 63 -14.00 11.17 -3.62
C CYS A 63 -14.48 10.70 -2.23
N ARG A 64 -13.63 10.76 -1.19
CA ARG A 64 -13.82 10.16 0.17
C ARG A 64 -14.20 8.67 0.20
N ARG A 65 -14.32 8.02 -0.95
CA ARG A 65 -14.54 6.57 -1.09
C ARG A 65 -13.26 5.80 -0.79
N LYS A 66 -13.43 4.51 -0.47
CA LYS A 66 -12.33 3.56 -0.26
C LYS A 66 -11.67 3.30 -1.63
N PRO A 67 -10.39 3.68 -1.83
CA PRO A 67 -9.69 3.35 -3.05
C PRO A 67 -9.26 1.87 -3.04
N TYR A 68 -9.02 1.32 -4.22
CA TYR A 68 -8.27 0.07 -4.36
C TYR A 68 -6.80 0.35 -4.03
N ALA A 69 -6.17 -0.51 -3.22
CA ALA A 69 -4.76 -0.39 -2.94
C ALA A 69 -4.07 -1.74 -2.91
N ASP A 70 -2.87 -1.78 -3.47
CA ASP A 70 -2.03 -2.96 -3.62
C ASP A 70 -0.58 -2.59 -3.30
N VAL A 71 0.18 -3.54 -2.76
CA VAL A 71 1.61 -3.37 -2.50
C VAL A 71 2.38 -4.31 -3.41
N SER A 72 3.29 -3.75 -4.19
CA SER A 72 4.13 -4.51 -5.11
C SER A 72 5.60 -4.14 -4.92
N ARG A 73 6.51 -5.09 -5.15
CA ARG A 73 7.96 -4.81 -5.17
C ARG A 73 8.35 -3.91 -6.35
N ASN A 74 7.58 -3.95 -7.44
CA ASN A 74 7.90 -3.22 -8.66
C ASN A 74 7.12 -1.90 -8.75
N ARG A 75 7.81 -0.83 -9.13
CA ARG A 75 7.22 0.48 -9.42
C ARG A 75 6.30 0.41 -10.65
N SER A 76 6.65 -0.39 -11.64
CA SER A 76 5.78 -0.74 -12.77
C SER A 76 5.24 -2.14 -12.54
N GLY A 77 3.92 -2.24 -12.34
CA GLY A 77 3.24 -3.53 -12.45
C GLY A 77 3.29 -3.87 -13.92
N ASN A 78 4.06 -4.89 -14.26
CA ASN A 78 3.86 -5.67 -15.46
C ASN A 78 3.10 -6.92 -15.01
#